data_AF-A0ABD4RII0-F1
#
_entry.id   AF-A0ABD4RII0-F1
#
_cell.length_a   1.000
_cell.length_b   1.000
_cell.length_c   1.000
_cell.angle_alpha   90.00
_cell.angle_beta   90.00
_cell.angle_gamma   90.00
#
_symmetry.space_group_name_H-M   'P 1'
#
loop_
_entity.id
_entity.type
_entity.pdbx_description
1 polymer ?
#
loop_
_entity_poly.entity_id
_entity_poly.type
_entity_poly.pdbx_seq_one_letter_code
_entity_poly.pdbx_strand_id
1 'polypeptide(L)' 'MNKKNKTVTHELVSDEKGTYVSEVQNFNKPEDYEDAFKNYYPRNDLKS' A
#
# COMPACT_ATOMS: atom_id res chain seq x y z
N MET A 1 -17.99 -5.92 5.22
CA MET A 1 -16.64 -5.30 5.13
C MET A 1 -15.63 -6.37 4.75
N ASN A 2 -15.09 -6.30 3.53
CA ASN A 2 -14.09 -7.26 3.03
C ASN A 2 -12.75 -7.05 3.77
N LYS A 3 -12.52 -7.79 4.85
CA LYS A 3 -11.25 -7.80 5.60
C LYS A 3 -10.06 -8.44 4.84
N LYS A 4 -10.15 -8.58 3.50
CA LYS A 4 -9.19 -9.35 2.67
C LYS A 4 -8.24 -8.48 1.83
N ASN A 5 -8.31 -7.15 1.94
CA ASN A 5 -7.46 -6.25 1.17
C ASN A 5 -6.14 -5.88 1.87
N LYS A 6 -5.87 -6.43 3.05
CA LYS A 6 -4.69 -6.11 3.86
C LYS A 6 -4.07 -7.38 4.44
N THR A 7 -2.76 -7.51 4.26
CA THR A 7 -1.91 -8.50 4.90
C THR A 7 -1.03 -7.78 5.91
N VAL A 8 -0.92 -8.32 7.13
CA VAL A 8 -0.03 -7.81 8.17
C VAL A 8 1.03 -8.86 8.46
N THR A 9 2.30 -8.49 8.39
CA THR A 9 3.43 -9.33 8.75
C THR A 9 4.24 -8.67 9.85
N HIS A 10 4.73 -9.46 10.79
CA HIS A 10 5.63 -9.00 11.85
C HIS A 10 7.00 -9.60 11.60
N GLU A 11 8.03 -8.77 11.60
CA GLU A 11 9.41 -9.19 11.41
C GLU A 11 10.29 -8.64 12.54
N LEU A 12 11.24 -9.47 12.99
CA LEU A 12 12.26 -9.04 13.94
C LEU A 12 13.39 -8.39 13.15
N VAL A 13 13.55 -7.08 13.34
CA VAL A 13 14.61 -6.30 12.73
C VAL A 13 15.67 -6.05 13.79
N SER A 14 16.92 -6.36 13.49
CA SER A 14 18.08 -6.08 14.34
C SER A 14 19.01 -5.14 13.60
N ASP A 15 19.21 -3.94 14.14
CA ASP A 15 20.14 -2.94 13.62
C ASP A 15 21.07 -2.40 14.73
N GLU A 16 21.84 -1.36 14.43
CA GLU A 16 22.77 -0.71 15.37
C GLU A 16 22.10 -0.15 16.64
N LYS A 17 20.77 0.06 16.62
CA LYS A 17 19.98 0.58 17.74
C LYS A 17 19.34 -0.53 18.58
N GLY A 18 19.46 -1.79 18.15
CA GLY A 18 18.95 -2.96 18.86
C GLY A 18 17.91 -3.75 18.06
N THR A 19 17.27 -4.72 18.72
CA THR A 19 16.24 -5.57 18.11
C THR A 19 14.85 -5.05 18.42
N TYR A 20 14.03 -4.86 17.39
CA TYR A 20 12.64 -4.44 17.51
C TYR A 20 11.71 -5.24 16.59
N VAL A 21 10.42 -5.24 16.91
CA VAL A 21 9.38 -5.84 16.07
C VAL A 21 8.88 -4.77 15.10
N SER A 22 9.02 -5.03 13.80
CA SER A 22 8.47 -4.19 12.74
C SER A 22 7.16 -4.80 12.23
N GLU A 23 6.11 -3.98 12.13
CA GLU A 23 4.84 -4.35 11.52
C GLU A 23 4.78 -3.82 10.08
N VAL A 24 4.73 -4.74 9.11
CA VAL A 24 4.60 -4.42 7.70
C VAL A 24 3.17 -4.69 7.25
N GLN A 25 2.53 -3.68 6.64
CA GLN A 25 1.18 -3.76 6.13
C GLN A 25 1.19 -3.69 4.60
N ASN A 26 0.79 -4.79 3.95
CA ASN A 26 0.66 -4.87 2.50
C ASN A 26 -0.81 -4.80 2.10
N PHE A 27 -1.14 -3.87 1.19
CA PHE A 27 -2.50 -3.68 0.70
C PHE A 27 -2.64 -4.23 -0.71
N ASN A 28 -3.66 -5.07 -0.91
CA ASN A 28 -4.02 -5.53 -2.25
C ASN A 28 -4.73 -4.40 -2.98
N LYS A 29 -4.29 -4.15 -4.20
CA LYS A 29 -4.94 -3.19 -5.10
C LYS A 29 -6.37 -3.69 -5.42
N PRO A 30 -7.42 -2.89 -5.18
CA PRO A 30 -8.77 -3.27 -5.57
C PRO A 30 -8.89 -3.35 -7.09
N GLU A 31 -9.77 -4.22 -7.60
CA GLU A 31 -9.92 -4.49 -9.04
C GLU A 31 -10.23 -3.21 -9.83
N ASP A 32 -11.01 -2.31 -9.22
CA ASP A 32 -11.47 -1.03 -9.73
C ASP A 32 -10.51 0.14 -9.44
N TYR A 33 -9.34 -0.10 -8.85
CA TYR A 33 -8.39 0.96 -8.51
C TYR A 33 -8.02 1.82 -9.72
N GLU A 34 -7.71 1.21 -10.86
CA GLU A 34 -7.24 1.93 -12.05
C GLU A 34 -8.32 2.81 -12.66
N ASP A 35 -9.57 2.33 -12.70
CA ASP A 35 -10.68 3.10 -13.22
C ASP A 35 -11.07 4.23 -12.26
N ALA A 36 -11.09 3.97 -10.95
CA ALA A 36 -11.25 5.03 -9.95
C ALA A 36 -10.12 6.07 -10.04
N PHE A 37 -8.87 5.63 -10.16
CA PHE A 37 -7.71 6.50 -10.24
C PHE A 37 -7.79 7.46 -11.43
N LYS A 38 -8.17 6.96 -12.62
CA LYS A 38 -8.36 7.79 -13.83
C LYS A 38 -9.51 8.78 -13.70
N ASN A 39 -10.58 8.42 -12.99
CA ASN A 39 -11.73 9.30 -12.76
C ASN A 39 -11.40 10.45 -11.80
N TYR A 40 -10.59 10.21 -10.78
CA TYR A 40 -10.21 11.23 -9.79
C TYR A 40 -8.99 12.05 -10.19
N TYR A 41 -8.07 11.46 -10.95
CA TYR A 41 -6.92 12.12 -11.55
C TYR A 41 -7.03 12.05 -13.08
N PRO A 42 -8.02 12.73 -13.69
CA PRO A 42 -8.06 12.84 -15.14
C PRO A 42 -6.74 13.47 -15.59
N ARG A 43 -6.09 12.85 -16.58
CA ARG A 43 -4.81 13.29 -17.15
C ARG A 43 -4.94 14.71 -17.70
N ASN A 44 -4.76 15.73 -16.86
CA ASN A 44 -4.69 17.11 -17.29
C ASN A 44 -3.27 17.59 -17.59
N ASP A 45 -2.25 16.74 -17.41
CA ASP A 45 -0.83 17.10 -17.61
C ASP A 45 -0.03 16.06 -18.40
N LEU A 46 -0.55 15.65 -19.57
CA LEU A 46 0.30 15.18 -20.68
C LEU A 46 0.17 16.12 -21.89
N LYS A 47 0.09 17.42 -21.60
CA LYS A 47 0.44 18.49 -22.53
C LYS A 47 1.40 19.46 -21.82
N SER A 48 2.67 19.11 -21.79
CA SER A 48 3.75 20.04 -22.14
C SER A 48 5.06 19.29 -22.39
#